data_AF-A0A0F9HKJ4-F1
#
_entry.id   AF-A0A0F9HKJ4-F1
#
_cell.length_a   1.000
_cell.length_b   1.000
_cell.length_c   1.000
_cell.angle_alpha   90.00
_cell.angle_beta   90.00
_cell.angle_gamma   90.00
#
_symmetry.space_group_name_H-M   'P 1'
#
loop_
_entity.id
_entity.type
_entity.pdbx_description
1 polymer ?
#
loop_
_entity_poly.entity_id
_entity_poly.type
_entity_poly.pdbx_seq_one_letter_code
_entity_poly.pdbx_strand_id
1 'polypeptide(L)'
;MEAKAKKEKELALNGGKPAKTTPNLPMFPGGMEIGEEEKKAVLEVLDHKYLFRYYGPEEFPSRVKMLEEEFAQRIGIKHALAVNSCTSALITSLIAVGVGPGLGCKPNSGKALKELIETVSVPMVIDA
;
A
#
# COMPACT_ATOMS: atom_id res chain seq x y z
N MET A 1 44.81 -26.91 0.40
CA MET A 1 43.34 -26.81 0.54
C MET A 1 42.83 -26.01 -0.63
N GLU A 2 42.36 -26.69 -1.69
CA GLU A 2 41.82 -26.03 -2.88
C GLU A 2 40.41 -25.50 -2.60
N ALA A 3 40.24 -24.20 -2.81
CA ALA A 3 38.93 -23.57 -2.83
C ALA A 3 38.19 -24.03 -4.10
N LYS A 4 37.09 -24.76 -3.93
CA LYS A 4 36.19 -25.13 -5.03
C LYS A 4 35.60 -23.85 -5.66
N ALA A 5 36.03 -23.54 -6.88
CA ALA A 5 35.42 -22.51 -7.71
C ALA A 5 33.93 -22.83 -7.93
N LYS A 6 33.07 -21.87 -7.58
CA LYS A 6 31.61 -21.97 -7.74
C LYS A 6 31.31 -21.98 -9.24
N LYS A 7 30.86 -23.11 -9.78
CA LYS A 7 30.49 -23.28 -11.19
C LYS A 7 29.40 -22.23 -11.53
N GLU A 8 29.75 -21.19 -12.26
CA GLU A 8 28.79 -20.18 -12.73
C GLU A 8 27.75 -20.89 -13.60
N LYS A 9 26.49 -20.87 -13.16
CA LYS A 9 25.38 -21.38 -13.96
C LYS A 9 25.20 -20.42 -15.14
N GLU A 10 25.26 -20.97 -16.33
CA GLU A 10 25.05 -20.22 -17.58
C GLU A 10 23.74 -19.43 -17.49
N LEU A 11 23.80 -18.15 -17.84
CA LEU A 11 22.63 -17.27 -17.78
C LEU A 11 21.57 -17.76 -18.77
N ALA A 12 20.29 -17.57 -18.44
CA ALA A 12 19.18 -17.94 -19.32
C ALA A 12 19.24 -17.21 -20.69
N LEU A 13 19.80 -15.99 -20.70
CA LEU A 13 20.15 -15.24 -21.91
C LEU A 13 21.05 -16.05 -22.87
N ASN A 14 21.98 -16.85 -22.34
CA ASN A 14 23.00 -17.58 -23.09
C ASN A 14 22.61 -19.05 -23.34
N GLY A 15 21.33 -19.40 -23.18
CA GLY A 15 20.85 -20.79 -23.33
C GLY A 15 20.89 -21.63 -22.05
N GLY A 16 21.29 -21.04 -20.91
CA GLY A 16 21.17 -21.67 -19.61
C GLY A 16 19.71 -21.88 -19.15
N LYS A 17 19.49 -22.71 -18.13
CA LYS A 17 18.14 -22.98 -17.61
C LYS A 17 17.51 -21.71 -17.02
N PRO A 18 16.30 -21.28 -17.46
CA PRO A 18 15.59 -20.14 -16.87
C PRO A 18 15.36 -20.29 -15.37
N ALA A 19 15.58 -19.20 -14.61
CA ALA A 19 15.31 -19.16 -13.17
C ALA A 19 13.81 -19.30 -12.87
N LYS A 20 12.96 -18.80 -13.76
CA LYS A 20 11.52 -18.98 -13.72
C LYS A 20 11.10 -19.99 -14.78
N THR A 21 10.55 -21.12 -14.36
CA THR A 21 10.07 -22.18 -15.24
C THR A 21 8.55 -22.21 -15.39
N THR A 22 7.84 -21.39 -14.62
CA THR A 22 6.38 -21.27 -14.70
C THR A 22 5.96 -20.21 -15.72
N PRO A 23 4.78 -20.36 -16.34
CA PRO A 23 4.24 -19.32 -17.21
C PRO A 23 4.10 -17.98 -16.48
N ASN A 24 4.15 -16.90 -17.24
CA ASN A 24 3.83 -15.58 -16.71
C ASN A 24 2.33 -15.52 -16.42
N LEU A 25 1.99 -15.11 -15.20
CA LEU A 25 0.61 -14.74 -14.89
C LEU A 25 0.23 -13.52 -15.75
N PRO A 26 -1.06 -13.36 -16.07
CA PRO A 26 -1.55 -12.15 -16.75
C PRO A 26 -1.15 -10.90 -15.98
N MET A 27 -0.89 -9.79 -16.68
CA MET A 27 -0.44 -8.52 -16.07
C MET A 27 -1.54 -7.75 -15.31
N PHE A 28 -2.50 -8.44 -14.72
CA PHE A 28 -3.59 -7.87 -13.92
C PHE A 28 -3.93 -8.79 -12.73
N PRO A 29 -2.95 -9.13 -11.86
CA PRO A 29 -3.15 -10.11 -10.79
C PRO A 29 -4.30 -9.73 -9.85
N GLY A 30 -4.46 -8.45 -9.50
CA GLY A 30 -5.58 -8.00 -8.67
C GLY A 30 -6.95 -8.20 -9.31
N GLY A 31 -7.06 -8.02 -10.63
CA GLY A 31 -8.31 -8.28 -11.35
C GLY A 31 -8.69 -9.76 -11.41
N MET A 32 -7.70 -10.65 -11.34
CA MET A 32 -7.94 -12.10 -11.28
C MET A 32 -8.47 -12.57 -9.93
N GLU A 33 -8.24 -11.79 -8.87
CA GLU A 33 -8.69 -12.10 -7.51
C GLU A 33 -10.09 -11.55 -7.19
N ILE A 34 -10.72 -10.80 -8.11
CA ILE A 34 -12.08 -10.26 -7.91
C ILE A 34 -13.09 -11.41 -7.88
N GLY A 35 -13.59 -11.74 -6.70
CA GLY A 35 -14.59 -12.74 -6.43
C GLY A 35 -15.95 -12.14 -6.05
N GLU A 36 -16.78 -12.96 -5.40
CA GLU A 36 -18.09 -12.54 -4.92
C GLU A 36 -18.01 -11.59 -3.72
N GLU A 37 -16.93 -11.68 -2.93
CA GLU A 37 -16.70 -10.81 -1.76
C GLU A 37 -16.49 -9.36 -2.20
N GLU A 38 -15.63 -9.14 -3.19
CA GLU A 38 -15.35 -7.81 -3.76
C GLU A 38 -16.59 -7.21 -4.42
N LYS A 39 -17.33 -8.01 -5.20
CA LYS A 39 -18.58 -7.57 -5.85
C LYS A 39 -19.62 -7.15 -4.82
N LYS A 40 -19.81 -7.96 -3.77
CA LYS A 40 -20.74 -7.66 -2.69
C LYS A 40 -20.37 -6.36 -1.98
N ALA A 41 -19.10 -6.15 -1.69
CA ALA A 41 -18.63 -4.91 -1.05
C ALA A 41 -18.97 -3.66 -1.89
N VAL A 42 -18.79 -3.73 -3.21
CA VAL A 42 -19.16 -2.64 -4.13
C VAL A 42 -20.68 -2.43 -4.17
N LEU A 43 -21.45 -3.50 -4.28
CA LEU A 43 -22.92 -3.41 -4.33
C LEU A 43 -23.50 -2.82 -3.05
N GLU A 44 -22.97 -3.17 -1.88
CA GLU A 44 -23.41 -2.59 -0.61
C GLU A 44 -23.18 -1.07 -0.55
N VAL A 45 -22.08 -0.55 -1.11
CA VAL A 45 -21.85 0.90 -1.20
C VAL A 45 -22.95 1.58 -2.02
N LEU A 46 -23.34 0.95 -3.14
CA LEU A 46 -24.38 1.44 -4.04
C LEU A 46 -25.77 1.37 -3.38
N ASP A 47 -26.09 0.26 -2.72
CA ASP A 47 -27.36 0.04 -2.03
C ASP A 47 -27.53 1.02 -0.86
N HIS A 48 -26.46 1.26 -0.09
CA HIS A 48 -26.45 2.24 1.01
C HIS A 48 -26.36 3.69 0.50
N LYS A 49 -26.02 3.92 -0.78
CA LYS A 49 -25.73 5.24 -1.34
C LYS A 49 -24.62 5.99 -0.59
N TYR A 50 -23.71 5.26 0.06
CA TYR A 50 -22.62 5.83 0.86
C TYR A 50 -21.32 5.93 0.04
N LEU A 51 -21.35 6.74 -1.01
CA LEU A 51 -20.23 6.88 -1.96
C LEU A 51 -19.06 7.71 -1.45
N PHE A 52 -19.29 8.61 -0.49
CA PHE A 52 -18.28 9.56 -0.02
C PHE A 52 -17.75 9.17 1.36
N ARG A 53 -16.46 9.39 1.64
CA ARG A 53 -15.84 8.84 2.86
C ARG A 53 -16.17 9.57 4.17
N TYR A 54 -16.54 10.85 4.12
CA TYR A 54 -16.69 11.71 5.32
C TYR A 54 -18.13 11.99 5.73
N TYR A 55 -19.09 11.79 4.83
CA TYR A 55 -20.50 12.02 5.11
C TYR A 55 -21.32 10.97 4.36
N GLY A 56 -22.43 10.57 4.96
CA GLY A 56 -23.32 9.55 4.44
C GLY A 56 -24.39 9.19 5.47
N PRO A 57 -25.19 8.17 5.18
CA PRO A 57 -26.16 7.62 6.14
C PRO A 57 -25.46 7.19 7.44
N GLU A 58 -26.03 7.54 8.59
CA GLU A 58 -25.47 7.20 9.92
C GLU A 58 -25.64 5.71 10.26
N GLU A 59 -26.56 5.04 9.57
CA GLU A 59 -26.90 3.64 9.79
C GLU A 59 -25.82 2.66 9.30
N PHE A 60 -24.93 3.11 8.40
CA PHE A 60 -23.92 2.27 7.77
C PHE A 60 -22.51 2.80 8.06
N PRO A 61 -21.51 1.94 8.28
CA PRO A 61 -20.13 2.37 8.42
C PRO A 61 -19.53 2.76 7.05
N SER A 62 -18.65 3.77 7.05
CA SER A 62 -17.85 4.13 5.87
C SER A 62 -16.91 2.98 5.51
N ARG A 63 -17.00 2.48 4.27
CA ARG A 63 -16.11 1.41 3.76
C ARG A 63 -14.63 1.79 3.84
N VAL A 64 -14.33 3.06 3.60
CA VAL A 64 -12.97 3.59 3.71
C VAL A 64 -12.46 3.53 5.15
N LYS A 65 -13.29 3.90 6.12
CA LYS A 65 -12.92 3.85 7.54
C LYS A 65 -12.68 2.41 8.00
N MET A 66 -13.54 1.48 7.60
CA MET A 66 -13.37 0.06 7.93
C MET A 66 -12.06 -0.49 7.37
N LEU A 67 -11.75 -0.17 6.11
CA LEU A 67 -10.48 -0.57 5.47
C LEU A 67 -9.27 -0.04 6.24
N GLU A 68 -9.29 1.24 6.65
CA GLU A 68 -8.21 1.85 7.43
C GLU A 68 -8.02 1.16 8.78
N GLU A 69 -9.11 0.86 9.49
CA GLU A 69 -9.08 0.19 10.80
C GLU A 69 -8.60 -1.26 10.70
N GLU A 70 -9.14 -2.03 9.75
CA GLU A 70 -8.76 -3.43 9.52
C GLU A 70 -7.30 -3.55 9.08
N PHE A 71 -6.86 -2.65 8.18
CA PHE A 71 -5.48 -2.65 7.72
C PHE A 71 -4.50 -2.27 8.83
N ALA A 72 -4.85 -1.25 9.64
CA ALA A 72 -4.04 -0.87 10.78
C ALA A 72 -3.86 -2.04 11.77
N GLN A 73 -4.95 -2.75 12.07
CA GLN A 73 -4.93 -3.95 12.92
C GLN A 73 -4.07 -5.06 12.31
N ARG A 74 -4.26 -5.35 11.02
CA ARG A 74 -3.55 -6.42 10.31
C ARG A 74 -2.03 -6.21 10.28
N ILE A 75 -1.59 -4.96 10.12
CA ILE A 75 -0.16 -4.62 10.04
C ILE A 75 0.46 -4.35 11.43
N GLY A 76 -0.35 -4.14 12.47
CA GLY A 76 0.13 -3.88 13.83
C GLY A 76 0.62 -2.45 14.04
N ILE A 77 -0.07 -1.49 13.43
CA ILE A 77 0.27 -0.06 13.44
C ILE A 77 -0.90 0.76 13.95
N LYS A 78 -0.61 1.95 14.45
CA LYS A 78 -1.60 2.76 15.15
C LYS A 78 -2.61 3.45 14.22
N HIS A 79 -2.18 3.88 13.04
CA HIS A 79 -3.01 4.66 12.11
C HIS A 79 -2.72 4.31 10.66
N ALA A 80 -3.77 4.04 9.88
CA ALA A 80 -3.69 3.90 8.43
C ALA A 80 -4.52 5.00 7.76
N LEU A 81 -4.09 5.43 6.58
CA LEU A 81 -4.83 6.38 5.75
C LEU A 81 -4.96 5.78 4.36
N ALA A 82 -6.18 5.65 3.87
CA ALA A 82 -6.45 5.17 2.52
C ALA A 82 -6.45 6.34 1.52
N VAL A 83 -5.74 6.14 0.42
CA VAL A 83 -5.59 7.13 -0.67
C VAL A 83 -5.77 6.46 -2.03
N ASN A 84 -5.99 7.29 -3.06
CA ASN A 84 -6.32 6.81 -4.40
C ASN A 84 -5.19 6.07 -5.15
N SER A 85 -3.94 6.13 -4.67
CA SER A 85 -2.79 5.50 -5.34
C SER A 85 -1.52 5.53 -4.48
N CYS A 86 -0.56 4.65 -4.80
CA CYS A 86 0.78 4.65 -4.21
C CYS A 86 1.52 5.98 -4.40
N THR A 87 1.31 6.65 -5.53
CA THR A 87 1.98 7.92 -5.83
C THR A 87 1.48 9.02 -4.89
N SER A 88 0.16 9.15 -4.75
CA SER A 88 -0.45 10.04 -3.76
C SER A 88 0.01 9.69 -2.36
N ALA A 89 0.23 8.40 -2.08
CA ALA A 89 0.71 7.97 -0.79
C ALA A 89 2.11 8.47 -0.46
N LEU A 90 3.04 8.30 -1.40
CA LEU A 90 4.40 8.77 -1.26
C LEU A 90 4.46 10.31 -1.18
N ILE A 91 3.68 11.01 -2.01
CA ILE A 91 3.63 12.47 -1.95
C ILE A 91 3.11 12.95 -0.59
N THR A 92 2.00 12.37 -0.12
CA THR A 92 1.39 12.74 1.16
C THR A 92 2.31 12.44 2.33
N SER A 93 3.00 11.29 2.34
CA SER A 93 3.94 10.94 3.40
C SER A 93 5.15 11.88 3.43
N LEU A 94 5.72 12.21 2.27
CA LEU A 94 6.84 13.14 2.15
C LEU A 94 6.46 14.54 2.64
N ILE A 95 5.28 15.04 2.24
CA ILE A 95 4.77 16.32 2.72
C ILE A 95 4.55 16.27 4.23
N ALA A 96 3.96 15.20 4.76
CA ALA A 96 3.68 15.04 6.18
C ALA A 96 4.95 15.06 7.04
N VAL A 97 6.05 14.44 6.58
CA VAL A 97 7.35 14.49 7.27
C VAL A 97 8.15 15.77 6.99
N GLY A 98 7.57 16.73 6.26
CA GLY A 98 8.16 18.05 6.01
C GLY A 98 9.22 18.10 4.92
N VAL A 99 9.20 17.17 3.96
CA VAL A 99 10.08 17.20 2.78
C VAL A 99 9.56 18.25 1.79
N GLY A 100 10.45 19.16 1.37
CA GLY A 100 10.16 20.21 0.40
C GLY A 100 11.36 20.54 -0.51
N PRO A 101 11.17 21.45 -1.49
CA PRO A 101 12.22 21.81 -2.44
C PRO A 101 13.51 22.29 -1.74
N GLY A 102 14.66 21.74 -2.12
CA GLY A 102 15.97 22.11 -1.57
C GLY A 102 16.60 21.13 -0.57
N LEU A 103 16.02 19.93 -0.36
CA LEU A 103 16.55 18.84 0.49
C LEU A 103 17.08 19.31 1.86
N GLY A 104 16.37 20.25 2.48
CA GLY A 104 16.56 20.63 3.88
C GLY A 104 15.27 20.36 4.65
N CYS A 105 15.30 19.40 5.58
CA CYS A 105 14.26 19.26 6.60
C CYS A 105 14.29 20.54 7.44
N LYS A 106 13.31 21.45 7.30
CA LYS A 106 13.35 22.73 8.03
C LYS A 106 13.41 22.46 9.54
N PRO A 107 14.30 23.09 10.33
CA PRO A 107 14.63 22.66 11.71
C PRO A 107 13.52 22.76 12.76
N ASN A 108 12.34 23.26 12.40
CA ASN A 108 11.18 23.29 13.29
C ASN A 108 10.31 22.02 13.17
N SER A 109 10.69 21.08 12.29
CA SER A 109 9.99 19.82 12.07
C SER A 109 10.17 18.82 13.20
N GLY A 110 11.08 18.97 14.16
CA GLY A 110 11.31 17.96 15.21
C GLY A 110 10.12 17.68 16.13
N LYS A 111 9.27 18.68 16.41
CA LYS A 111 8.02 18.47 17.15
C LYS A 111 6.97 17.76 16.30
N ALA A 112 6.74 18.26 15.09
CA ALA A 112 5.83 17.62 14.14
C ALA A 112 6.31 16.22 13.76
N LEU A 113 7.60 15.97 13.62
CA LEU A 113 8.21 14.68 13.24
C LEU A 113 8.17 13.70 14.40
N LYS A 114 8.43 14.14 15.65
CA LYS A 114 8.30 13.26 16.82
C LYS A 114 6.82 12.96 17.11
N GLU A 115 5.96 13.96 17.04
CA GLU A 115 4.51 13.81 17.17
C GLU A 115 3.92 12.99 16.02
N LEU A 116 4.42 13.12 14.78
CA LEU A 116 3.98 12.35 13.61
C LEU A 116 4.64 10.97 13.53
N ILE A 117 5.79 10.70 14.12
CA ILE A 117 6.34 9.34 14.26
C ILE A 117 5.66 8.60 15.42
N GLU A 118 5.37 9.30 16.52
CA GLU A 118 4.62 8.76 17.68
C GLU A 118 3.11 8.64 17.40
N THR A 119 2.57 9.44 16.47
CA THR A 119 1.15 9.42 16.05
C THR A 119 0.97 8.79 14.68
N VAL A 120 1.99 8.64 13.85
CA VAL A 120 1.81 8.21 12.45
C VAL A 120 2.96 7.32 12.01
N SER A 121 2.97 6.12 12.57
CA SER A 121 3.36 4.96 11.77
C SER A 121 2.24 4.77 10.73
N VAL A 122 2.27 5.51 9.61
CA VAL A 122 1.33 5.36 8.47
C VAL A 122 1.91 4.40 7.45
N PRO A 123 1.58 3.11 7.49
CA PRO A 123 1.45 2.37 6.26
C PRO A 123 0.17 2.87 5.60
N MET A 124 0.37 3.49 4.44
CA MET A 124 -0.70 4.04 3.66
C MET A 124 -1.40 2.93 2.88
N VAL A 125 -2.73 2.89 2.94
CA VAL A 125 -3.52 1.91 2.21
C VAL A 125 -3.68 2.39 0.78
N ILE A 126 -3.36 1.50 -0.14
CA ILE A 126 -3.52 1.67 -1.58
C ILE A 126 -4.88 1.04 -1.94
N ASP A 127 -5.67 1.77 -2.72
CA ASP A 127 -7.05 1.46 -3.15
C ASP A 127 -8.11 1.58 -2.03
N ALA A 128 -8.77 2.73 -1.99
CA ALA A 128 -10.10 2.91 -1.42
C ALA A 128 -11.07 3.33 -2.52
#